data_AF-A0AAW7YU14-F1
#
_entry.id   AF-A0AAW7YU14-F1
#
_cell.length_a   1.000
_cell.length_b   1.000
_cell.length_c   1.000
_cell.angle_alpha   90.00
_cell.angle_beta   90.00
_cell.angle_gamma   90.00
#
_symmetry.space_group_name_H-M   'P 1'
#
loop_
_entity.id
_entity.type
_entity.pdbx_description
1 polymer ?
#
loop_
_entity_poly.entity_id
_entity_poly.type
_entity_poly.pdbx_seq_one_letter_code
_entity_poly.pdbx_strand_id
1 'polypeptide(L)' 'VVHYKPLVDGAIELASHKPDFCVIFQREQEVATLVADRDVDWHGFQAGVEPAECLPVEGNHPAYVLYTSGTTGAPKG' A
#
# COMPACT_ATOMS: atom_id res chain seq x y z
N VAL A 1 -18.81 7.28 7.05
CA VAL A 1 -17.73 6.48 6.44
C VAL A 1 -16.70 7.46 5.88
N VAL A 2 -15.40 7.17 6.00
CA VAL A 2 -14.34 7.98 5.35
C VAL A 2 -14.05 7.35 4.00
N HIS A 3 -14.18 8.13 2.92
CA HIS A 3 -13.91 7.68 1.56
C HIS A 3 -12.38 7.57 1.33
N TYR A 4 -11.79 6.45 1.77
CA TYR A 4 -10.33 6.26 1.73
C TYR A 4 -9.78 6.17 0.30
N LYS A 5 -10.50 5.54 -0.63
CA LYS A 5 -9.99 5.31 -2.00
C LYS A 5 -9.67 6.62 -2.74
N PRO A 6 -10.54 7.65 -2.74
CA PRO A 6 -10.19 8.97 -3.29
C PRO A 6 -8.94 9.61 -2.67
N LEU A 7 -8.69 9.41 -1.37
CA LEU A 7 -7.51 9.94 -0.70
C LEU A 7 -6.22 9.24 -1.18
N VAL A 8 -6.27 7.92 -1.38
CA VAL A 8 -5.17 7.15 -1.95
C VAL A 8 -4.93 7.55 -3.41
N ASP A 9 -5.99 7.70 -4.20
CA ASP A 9 -5.90 8.10 -5.61
C ASP A 9 -5.26 9.49 -5.75
N GLY A 10 -5.72 10.48 -4.96
CA GLY A 10 -5.12 11.80 -4.93
C GLY A 10 -3.67 11.81 -4.44
N ALA A 11 -3.32 10.96 -3.47
CA ALA A 11 -1.93 10.82 -3.03
C ALA A 11 -1.04 10.24 -4.14
N ILE A 12 -1.53 9.25 -4.89
CA ILE A 12 -0.83 8.70 -6.06
C ILE A 12 -0.65 9.78 -7.13
N GLU A 13 -1.66 10.62 -7.40
CA GLU A 13 -1.56 11.73 -8.34
C GLU A 13 -0.50 12.77 -7.94
N LEU A 14 -0.39 13.08 -6.65
CA LEU A 14 0.60 14.02 -6.10
C LEU A 14 2.02 13.44 -6.04
N ALA A 15 2.17 12.12 -5.89
CA ALA A 15 3.48 11.49 -5.72
C ALA A 15 4.35 11.61 -6.98
N SER A 16 5.61 12.01 -6.84
CA SER A 16 6.54 12.02 -7.98
C SER A 16 6.88 10.61 -8.46
N HIS A 17 6.95 9.65 -7.54
CA HIS A 17 7.16 8.23 -7.85
C HIS A 17 5.82 7.50 -7.73
N LYS A 18 5.32 6.97 -8.85
CA LYS A 18 4.04 6.25 -8.90
C LYS A 18 4.26 4.78 -8.55
N PRO A 19 3.38 4.14 -7.76
CA PRO A 19 3.42 2.70 -7.59
C PRO A 19 3.02 2.01 -8.89
N ASP A 20 3.64 0.88 -9.20
CA ASP A 20 3.28 0.06 -10.36
C ASP A 20 1.87 -0.54 -10.23
N PHE A 21 1.49 -0.94 -9.01
CA PHE A 21 0.17 -1.46 -8.68
C PHE A 21 -0.20 -1.22 -7.21
N CYS A 22 -1.48 -1.37 -6.87
CA CYS A 22 -2.03 -1.23 -5.53
C CYS A 22 -2.92 -2.43 -5.19
N VAL A 23 -2.65 -3.10 -4.07
CA VAL A 23 -3.52 -4.17 -3.55
C VAL A 23 -4.53 -3.53 -2.58
N ILE A 24 -5.81 -3.63 -2.91
CA ILE A 24 -6.90 -2.96 -2.18
C ILE A 24 -7.73 -4.00 -1.43
N PHE A 25 -7.82 -3.86 -0.11
CA PHE A 25 -8.73 -4.65 0.71
C PHE A 25 -10.13 -4.02 0.71
N GLN A 26 -11.11 -4.71 0.10
CA GLN A 26 -12.49 -4.27 0.00
C GLN A 26 -13.22 -4.43 1.34
N ARG A 27 -13.29 -3.34 2.10
CA ARG A 27 -13.98 -3.31 3.39
C ARG A 27 -15.48 -3.20 3.21
N GLU A 28 -16.25 -3.86 4.08
CA GLU A 28 -17.72 -3.84 4.05
C GLU A 28 -18.33 -2.43 4.19
N GLN A 29 -17.63 -1.51 4.85
CA GLN A 29 -18.12 -0.14 5.09
C GLN A 29 -18.23 0.64 3.78
N GLU A 30 -17.39 0.33 2.79
CA GLU A 30 -17.41 0.92 1.46
C GLU A 30 -16.54 0.10 0.50
N VAL A 31 -17.18 -0.47 -0.53
CA VAL A 31 -16.48 -1.14 -1.62
C VAL A 31 -15.95 -0.07 -2.58
N ALA A 32 -14.63 -0.01 -2.72
CA ALA A 32 -13.93 0.95 -3.54
C ALA A 32 -14.00 0.57 -5.03
N THR A 33 -14.12 1.58 -5.90
CA THR A 33 -13.90 1.40 -7.34
C THR A 33 -12.41 1.15 -7.60
N LEU A 34 -12.11 0.10 -8.35
CA LEU A 34 -10.74 -0.26 -8.72
C LEU A 34 -10.40 0.35 -10.07
N VAL A 35 -9.24 1.00 -10.16
CA VAL A 35 -8.69 1.50 -11.42
C VAL A 35 -8.05 0.33 -12.17
N ALA A 36 -8.53 0.05 -13.37
CA ALA A 36 -7.99 -1.00 -14.23
C ALA A 36 -6.47 -0.84 -14.42
N ASP A 37 -5.77 -1.96 -14.54
CA ASP A 37 -4.31 -2.04 -14.74
C ASP A 37 -3.43 -1.47 -13.61
N ARG A 38 -4.03 -0.94 -12.53
CA ARG A 38 -3.30 -0.46 -11.34
C ARG A 38 -3.78 -1.12 -10.05
N ASP A 39 -5.08 -1.22 -9.84
CA ASP A 39 -5.65 -1.70 -8.58
C ASP A 39 -6.11 -3.16 -8.70
N VAL A 40 -5.74 -3.99 -7.72
CA VAL A 40 -6.17 -5.39 -7.60
C VAL A 40 -6.87 -5.63 -6.28
N ASP A 41 -7.88 -6.52 -6.28
CA ASP A 41 -8.57 -6.93 -5.06
C ASP A 41 -7.68 -7.84 -4.20
N TRP A 42 -7.60 -7.57 -2.90
CA TRP A 42 -6.77 -8.32 -1.95
C TRP A 42 -7.05 -9.83 -1.96
N HIS A 43 -8.31 -10.26 -1.93
CA HIS A 43 -8.64 -11.68 -1.87
C HIS A 43 -8.43 -12.36 -3.21
N GLY A 44 -8.82 -11.70 -4.31
CA GLY A 44 -8.59 -12.18 -5.66
C GLY A 44 -7.11 -12.33 -5.99
N PHE A 45 -6.28 -11.38 -5.56
CA PHE A 45 -4.84 -11.37 -5.81
C PHE A 45 -4.08 -12.54 -5.15
N GLN A 46 -4.63 -13.09 -4.06
CA GLN A 46 -4.05 -14.22 -3.35
C GLN A 46 -4.65 -15.57 -3.74
N ALA A 47 -5.66 -15.60 -4.62
CA ALA A 47 -6.34 -16.83 -4.96
C ALA A 47 -5.43 -17.78 -5.75
N GLY A 48 -5.16 -18.97 -5.20
CA GLY A 48 -4.38 -20.01 -5.86
C GLY A 48 -2.87 -19.71 -5.94
N VAL A 49 -2.37 -18.74 -5.18
CA VAL A 49 -0.93 -18.47 -5.10
C VAL A 49 -0.27 -19.38 -4.07
N GLU A 50 0.93 -19.87 -4.39
CA GLU A 50 1.77 -20.58 -3.43
C GLU A 50 2.46 -19.58 -2.49
N PRO A 51 2.52 -19.84 -1.17
CA PRO A 51 3.27 -19.00 -0.24
C PRO A 51 4.75 -18.91 -0.61
N ALA A 52 5.32 -17.71 -0.52
CA ALA A 52 6.74 -17.50 -0.74
C ALA A 52 7.59 -18.10 0.41
N GLU A 53 8.78 -18.60 0.07
CA GLU A 53 9.76 -19.03 1.07
C GLU A 53 10.38 -17.85 1.82
N CYS A 54 10.87 -18.10 3.04
CA CYS A 54 11.62 -17.09 3.79
C CYS A 54 12.97 -16.82 3.14
N LEU A 55 13.26 -15.55 2.85
CA LEU A 55 14.56 -15.13 2.35
C LEU A 55 15.53 -14.80 3.50
N PRO A 56 16.74 -15.39 3.55
CA PRO A 56 17.74 -15.02 4.53
C PRO A 56 18.26 -13.61 4.25
N VAL A 57 18.45 -12.82 5.31
CA VAL A 57 19.03 -11.47 5.25
C VAL A 57 20.08 -11.30 6.34
N GLU A 58 21.00 -10.36 6.14
CA GLU A 58 22.01 -10.01 7.12
C GLU A 58 21.39 -9.43 8.41
N GLY A 59 22.10 -9.56 9.54
CA GLY A 59 21.61 -9.07 10.84
C GLY A 59 21.40 -7.55 10.92
N ASN A 60 21.94 -6.78 9.96
CA ASN A 60 21.76 -5.33 9.85
C ASN A 60 20.80 -4.92 8.73
N HIS A 61 20.07 -5.86 8.12
CA HIS A 61 19.08 -5.54 7.09
C HIS A 61 17.89 -4.79 7.72
N PRO A 62 17.43 -3.66 7.13
CA PRO A 62 16.26 -2.96 7.64
C PRO A 62 15.00 -3.82 7.50
N ALA A 63 14.17 -3.86 8.55
CA ALA A 63 12.91 -4.60 8.55
C ALA A 63 11.73 -3.78 8.02
N TYR A 64 11.66 -2.49 8.38
CA TYR A 64 10.63 -1.56 7.93
C TYR A 64 11.07 -0.11 8.11
N VAL A 65 10.40 0.80 7.39
CA VAL A 65 10.43 2.25 7.63
C VAL A 65 9.10 2.64 8.26
N LEU A 66 9.16 3.36 9.39
CA LEU A 66 7.97 3.90 10.05
C LEU A 66 8.11 5.42 10.16
N TYR A 67 7.34 6.14 9.35
CA TYR A 67 7.29 7.59 9.41
C TYR A 67 6.68 8.06 10.72
N THR A 68 7.39 8.96 11.42
CA THR A 68 6.92 9.62 12.64
C THR A 68 6.78 11.12 12.42
N SER A 69 5.76 11.72 13.04
CA SER A 69 5.56 13.17 12.98
C SER A 69 6.68 13.88 13.75
N GLY A 70 7.51 14.64 13.05
CA GLY A 70 8.47 15.56 13.66
C GLY A 70 7.82 16.90 14.01
N THR A 71 8.36 17.61 14.99
CA THR A 71 7.90 18.96 15.38
C THR A 71 8.29 20.05 14.38
N THR A 72 9.21 19.77 13.45
CA THR A 72 9.85 20.76 12.56
C THR A 72 9.51 20.61 11.08
N GLY A 73 8.35 20.05 10.74
CA GLY A 73 7.85 20.00 9.36
C GLY A 73 7.89 18.61 8.72
N ALA A 74 9.01 18.22 8.12
CA ALA A 74 9.08 16.96 7.35
C ALA A 74 8.98 15.71 8.27
N PRO A 75 8.22 14.67 7.86
CA PRO A 75 8.16 13.42 8.60
C PRO A 75 9.52 12.71 8.57
N LYS A 76 9.89 12.09 9.71
CA LYS A 76 11.15 11.35 9.86
C LYS A 76 10.92 9.87 9.59
N GLY A 77 11.67 9.28 8.67
CA GLY A 77 11.55 7.89 8.25
C GLY A 77 12.30 7.63 6.95
#